data_AF-A0AAW2W3D9-F1
#
_entry.id   AF-A0AAW2W3D9-F1
#
_cell.length_a   1.000
_cell.length_b   1.000
_cell.length_c   1.000
_cell.angle_alpha   90.00
_cell.angle_beta   90.00
_cell.angle_gamma   90.00
#
_symmetry.space_group_name_H-M   'P 1'
#
loop_
_entity.id
_entity.type
_entity.pdbx_description
1 polymer ?
#
loop_
_entity_poly.entity_id
_entity_poly.type
_entity_poly.pdbx_seq_one_letter_code
_entity_poly.pdbx_strand_id
1 'polypeptide(L)'
;MAHTPGVPAERSPRRSTQITGTPSPEQQGVPFNEEIMADELPLNWKEPSLQEYDGTTDPQEHLFCFENIALLHRYTNGVKCRVFVNTFTRSPQQ
;
A
#
# COMPACT_ATOMS: atom_id res chain seq x y z
N MET A 1 -31.26 -42.82 19.18
CA MET A 1 -31.62 -41.43 19.51
C MET A 1 -30.83 -41.10 20.78
N ALA A 2 -29.95 -40.11 20.91
CA ALA A 2 -29.80 -38.86 20.16
C ALA A 2 -28.32 -38.39 20.13
N HIS A 3 -27.91 -38.05 18.91
CA HIS A 3 -26.92 -37.08 18.42
C HIS A 3 -26.56 -35.92 19.38
N THR A 4 -25.26 -35.69 19.57
CA THR A 4 -24.67 -34.48 20.18
C THR A 4 -24.74 -33.32 19.18
N PRO A 5 -25.24 -32.11 19.52
CA PRO A 5 -25.19 -30.97 18.63
C PRO A 5 -23.83 -30.25 18.74
N GLY A 6 -23.29 -29.85 17.59
CA GLY A 6 -22.01 -29.18 17.44
C GLY A 6 -21.98 -27.74 17.96
N VAL A 7 -20.80 -27.33 18.39
CA VAL A 7 -20.44 -25.95 18.73
C VAL A 7 -20.55 -25.05 17.49
N PRO A 8 -21.21 -23.87 17.57
CA PRO A 8 -21.17 -22.89 16.49
C PRO A 8 -19.84 -22.13 16.53
N ALA A 9 -19.21 -22.00 15.37
CA ALA A 9 -18.03 -21.16 15.17
C ALA A 9 -18.40 -19.68 15.41
N GLU A 10 -17.78 -19.07 16.41
CA GLU A 10 -17.90 -17.66 16.71
C GLU A 10 -17.21 -16.87 15.57
N ARG A 11 -18.01 -16.36 14.62
CA ARG A 11 -17.53 -15.39 13.63
C ARG A 11 -17.33 -14.08 14.36
N SER A 12 -16.09 -13.80 14.73
CA SER A 12 -15.68 -12.46 15.10
C SER A 12 -16.11 -11.48 14.01
N PRO A 13 -16.78 -10.37 14.35
CA PRO A 13 -17.16 -9.39 13.35
C PRO A 13 -15.89 -8.78 12.78
N ARG A 14 -15.68 -8.92 11.46
CA ARG A 14 -14.70 -8.10 10.76
C ARG A 14 -15.04 -6.65 11.10
N ARG A 15 -14.14 -5.96 11.80
CA ARG A 15 -14.20 -4.52 12.03
C ARG A 15 -14.20 -3.86 10.65
N SER A 16 -15.40 -3.58 10.15
CA SER A 16 -15.59 -2.70 9.01
C SER A 16 -15.47 -1.30 9.59
N THR A 17 -14.25 -0.77 9.57
CA THR A 17 -14.00 0.64 9.86
C THR A 17 -14.76 1.46 8.81
N GLN A 18 -15.92 1.98 9.21
CA GLN A 18 -16.60 3.05 8.49
C GLN A 18 -15.63 4.23 8.39
N ILE A 19 -15.07 4.43 7.20
CA ILE A 19 -14.41 5.67 6.80
C ILE A 19 -15.51 6.68 6.49
N THR A 20 -16.04 7.31 7.54
CA THR A 20 -16.85 8.51 7.43
C THR A 20 -15.92 9.71 7.49
N GLY A 21 -15.32 10.04 6.35
CA GLY A 21 -14.62 11.30 6.13
C GLY A 21 -15.02 11.78 4.75
N THR A 22 -15.71 12.91 4.67
CA THR A 22 -15.87 13.63 3.41
C THR A 22 -14.47 13.91 2.86
N PRO A 23 -14.10 13.39 1.68
CA PRO A 23 -12.76 13.62 1.16
C PRO A 23 -12.56 15.12 0.97
N SER A 24 -11.51 15.67 1.58
CA SER A 24 -11.12 17.07 1.40
C SER A 24 -10.91 17.33 -0.10
N PRO A 25 -11.21 18.51 -0.65
CA PRO A 25 -11.03 18.80 -2.09
C PRO A 25 -9.62 18.49 -2.62
N GLU A 26 -8.60 18.52 -1.75
CA GLU A 26 -7.21 18.17 -2.08
C GLU A 26 -6.97 16.65 -2.27
N GLN A 27 -7.91 15.80 -1.86
CA GLN A 27 -7.85 14.35 -1.99
C GLN A 27 -8.58 13.82 -3.24
N GLN A 28 -9.22 14.70 -4.00
CA GLN A 28 -9.92 14.33 -5.23
C GLN A 28 -8.89 14.00 -6.33
N GLY A 29 -8.56 12.72 -6.46
CA GLY A 29 -7.66 12.19 -7.49
C GLY A 29 -6.43 11.46 -6.96
N VAL A 30 -6.22 11.39 -5.64
CA VAL A 30 -5.16 10.54 -5.06
C VAL A 30 -5.70 9.15 -4.72
N PRO A 31 -4.97 8.06 -5.01
CA PRO A 31 -5.44 6.70 -4.77
C PRO A 31 -5.32 6.26 -3.29
N PHE A 32 -4.91 7.16 -2.39
CA PHE A 32 -4.58 6.86 -1.00
C PHE A 32 -5.50 7.58 -0.01
N ASN A 33 -5.72 6.97 1.15
CA ASN A 33 -6.50 7.56 2.24
C ASN A 33 -5.69 8.61 3.03
N GLU A 34 -6.36 9.32 3.94
CA GLU A 34 -5.76 10.34 4.80
C GLU A 34 -4.57 9.84 5.60
N GLU A 35 -4.64 8.61 6.12
CA GLU A 35 -3.57 8.02 6.93
C GLU A 35 -2.28 7.86 6.13
N ILE A 36 -2.35 7.36 4.90
CA ILE A 36 -1.20 7.22 4.01
C ILE A 36 -0.68 8.60 3.55
N MET A 37 -1.58 9.56 3.36
CA MET A 37 -1.22 10.92 2.95
C MET A 37 -0.58 11.75 4.07
N ALA A 38 -0.92 11.46 5.34
CA ALA A 38 -0.39 12.13 6.51
C ALA A 38 1.06 11.73 6.84
N ASP A 39 1.54 10.60 6.34
CA ASP A 39 2.92 10.18 6.50
C ASP A 39 3.89 11.17 5.81
N GLU A 40 4.75 11.79 6.62
CA GLU A 40 5.73 12.75 6.15
C GLU A 40 6.80 12.09 5.27
N LEU A 41 7.02 12.64 4.08
CA LEU A 41 8.17 12.28 3.27
C LEU A 41 9.44 12.83 3.94
N PRO A 42 10.57 12.10 3.89
CA PRO A 42 11.84 12.62 4.37
C PRO A 42 12.18 13.98 3.71
N LEU A 43 12.59 14.97 4.51
CA LEU A 43 12.84 16.35 4.06
C LEU A 43 13.87 16.46 2.91
N ASN A 44 14.76 15.46 2.81
CA ASN A 44 15.80 15.32 1.78
C ASN A 44 15.50 14.19 0.79
N TRP A 45 14.23 13.87 0.55
CA TRP A 45 13.82 12.84 -0.38
C TRP A 45 14.49 13.04 -1.73
N LYS A 46 15.28 12.05 -2.11
CA LYS A 46 15.76 11.86 -3.47
C LYS A 46 15.03 10.64 -4.00
N GLU A 47 14.64 10.72 -5.26
CA GLU A 47 14.11 9.58 -5.97
C GLU A 47 15.12 8.43 -5.87
N PRO A 48 14.73 7.28 -5.31
CA PRO A 48 15.62 6.15 -5.24
C PRO A 48 15.96 5.69 -6.66
N SER A 49 17.23 5.32 -6.89
CA SER A 49 17.69 4.80 -8.18
C SER A 49 17.22 3.36 -8.39
N LEU A 50 15.90 3.16 -8.41
CA LEU A 50 15.27 1.89 -8.76
C LEU A 50 14.95 1.92 -10.26
N GLN A 51 15.26 0.84 -10.96
CA GLN A 51 14.82 0.69 -12.34
C GLN A 51 13.29 0.63 -12.38
N GLU A 52 12.68 1.39 -13.28
CA GLU A 52 11.23 1.33 -13.47
C GLU A 52 10.81 -0.08 -13.92
N TYR A 53 9.72 -0.57 -13.34
CA TYR A 53 9.08 -1.82 -13.68
C TYR A 53 8.14 -1.61 -14.85
N ASP A 54 8.47 -2.24 -15.98
CA ASP A 54 7.71 -2.18 -17.23
C ASP A 54 6.82 -3.42 -17.47
N GLY A 55 6.82 -4.36 -16.51
CA GLY A 55 6.10 -5.63 -16.64
C GLY A 55 6.90 -6.76 -17.29
N THR A 56 8.17 -6.53 -17.69
CA THR A 56 9.01 -7.54 -18.36
C THR A 56 10.05 -8.18 -17.46
N THR A 57 10.48 -7.48 -16.40
CA THR A 57 11.40 -8.00 -15.39
C THR A 57 10.68 -8.86 -14.34
N ASP A 58 11.42 -9.60 -13.51
CA ASP A 58 10.84 -10.43 -12.44
C ASP A 58 10.14 -9.54 -11.38
N PRO A 59 8.82 -9.69 -11.17
CA PRO A 59 8.11 -8.93 -10.14
C PRO A 59 8.66 -9.18 -8.73
N GLN A 60 9.17 -10.38 -8.43
CA GLN A 60 9.72 -10.68 -7.10
C GLN A 60 11.03 -9.94 -6.85
N GLU A 61 11.94 -9.96 -7.82
CA GLU A 61 13.17 -9.18 -7.77
C GLU A 61 12.89 -7.67 -7.64
N HIS A 62 11.91 -7.14 -8.38
CA HIS A 62 11.50 -5.73 -8.27
C HIS A 62 11.02 -5.37 -6.86
N LEU A 63 10.14 -6.20 -6.28
CA LEU A 63 9.65 -6.01 -4.92
C LEU A 63 10.78 -6.06 -3.90
N PHE A 64 11.69 -7.03 -4.01
CA PHE A 64 12.82 -7.16 -3.11
C PHE A 64 13.76 -5.95 -3.17
N CYS A 65 14.05 -5.45 -4.37
CA CYS A 65 14.84 -4.24 -4.56
C CYS A 65 14.16 -3.02 -3.92
N PHE A 66 12.85 -2.85 -4.14
CA PHE A 66 12.07 -1.79 -3.53
C PHE A 66 12.06 -1.87 -2.00
N GLU A 67 11.88 -3.06 -1.42
CA GLU A 67 11.87 -3.27 0.03
C GLU A 67 13.23 -2.90 0.67
N ASN A 68 14.34 -3.27 0.03
CA ASN A 68 15.67 -2.90 0.50
C ASN A 68 15.88 -1.37 0.50
N ILE A 69 15.44 -0.70 -0.56
CA ILE A 69 15.48 0.77 -0.64
C ILE A 69 14.62 1.38 0.47
N ALA A 70 13.38 0.90 0.62
CA ALA A 70 12.48 1.40 1.65
C ALA A 70 13.04 1.22 3.06
N LEU A 71 13.74 0.10 3.32
CA LEU A 71 14.43 -0.14 4.58
C LEU A 71 15.58 0.85 4.81
N LEU A 72 16.44 1.04 3.81
CA LEU A 72 17.59 1.97 3.89
C LEU A 72 17.16 3.41 4.13
N HIS A 73 16.09 3.84 3.45
CA HIS A 73 15.52 5.18 3.60
C HIS A 73 14.55 5.30 4.79
N ARG A 74 14.33 4.21 5.54
CA ARG A 74 13.42 4.16 6.71
C ARG A 74 12.01 4.64 6.39
N TYR A 75 11.49 4.26 5.23
CA TYR A 75 10.13 4.61 4.83
C TYR A 75 9.11 3.98 5.77
N THR A 76 8.16 4.79 6.22
CA THR A 76 6.92 4.32 6.84
C THR A 76 6.05 3.62 5.80
N ASN A 77 5.01 2.91 6.24
CA ASN A 77 4.14 2.19 5.33
C ASN A 77 3.40 3.13 4.36
N GLY A 78 2.97 4.32 4.79
CA GLY A 78 2.33 5.29 3.91
C GLY A 78 3.30 5.84 2.87
N VAL A 79 4.54 6.12 3.26
CA VAL A 79 5.60 6.50 2.30
C VAL A 79 5.88 5.39 1.29
N LYS A 80 5.95 4.13 1.73
CA LYS A 80 6.13 2.98 0.81
C LYS A 80 5.02 2.95 -0.25
N CYS A 81 3.77 3.06 0.15
CA CYS A 81 2.64 3.05 -0.79
C CYS A 81 2.75 4.18 -1.83
N ARG A 82 3.06 5.40 -1.39
CA ARG A 82 3.17 6.57 -2.27
C ARG A 82 4.35 6.48 -3.24
N VAL A 83 5.50 5.99 -2.76
CA VAL A 83 6.71 5.89 -3.59
C VAL A 83 6.63 4.70 -4.55
N PHE A 84 6.01 3.59 -4.16
CA PHE A 84 5.94 2.38 -4.99
C PHE A 84 5.28 2.63 -6.35
N VAL A 85 4.25 3.49 -6.41
CA VAL A 85 3.57 3.85 -7.67
C VAL A 85 4.51 4.51 -8.67
N ASN A 86 5.56 5.22 -8.20
CA ASN A 86 6.55 5.84 -9.07
C ASN A 86 7.58 4.84 -9.61
N THR A 87 7.56 3.59 -9.13
CA THR A 87 8.49 2.55 -9.60
C THR A 87 7.99 1.86 -10.86
N PHE A 88 6.81 2.20 -11.38
CA PHE A 88 6.28 1.68 -12.63
C PHE A 88 6.59 2.64 -13.77
N THR A 89 6.88 2.09 -14.95
CA THR A 89 7.06 2.93 -16.15
C THR A 89 5.80 3.72 -16.45
N ARG A 90 5.94 5.03 -16.67
CA ARG A 90 4.84 5.86 -17.20
C ARG A 90 4.64 5.56 -18.70
N SER A 91 3.90 4.52 -19.03
CA SER A 91 3.52 4.21 -20.41
C SER A 91 2.13 3.56 -20.47
N PRO A 92 1.38 3.79 -21.58
CA PRO A 92 -0.08 3.84 -21.59
C PRO A 92 -0.73 2.52 -21.19
N GLN A 93 -1.83 2.64 -20.45
CA GLN A 93 -2.70 1.54 -19.99
C GLN A 93 -2.83 0.44 -21.05
N GLN A 94 -2.53 -0.80 -20.64
CA GLN A 94 -3.06 -2.00 -21.30
C GLN A 94 -4.60 -1.99 -21.25
#